data_AF-A0A5K0XDL8-F1
#
_entry.id   AF-A0A5K0XDL8-F1
#
_cell.length_a   1.000
_cell.length_b   1.000
_cell.length_c   1.000
_cell.angle_alpha   90.00
_cell.angle_beta   90.00
_cell.angle_gamma   90.00
#
_symmetry.space_group_name_H-M   'P 1'
#
loop_
_entity.id
_entity.type
_entity.pdbx_description
1 polymer ?
#
loop_
_entity_poly.entity_id
_entity_poly.type
_entity_poly.pdbx_seq_one_letter_code
_entity_poly.pdbx_strand_id
1 'polypeptide(L)'
;MAALPLQLFSVLLVLSSCILGSSFPFISDHSHHAHRSAPAHDYRDALSKSILFFEGQRSGRLPRDQRMSWRRNSALSDGSLMH
;
A
#
# COMPACT_ATOMS: atom_id res chain seq x y z
N MET A 1 -27.43 10.95 26.47
CA MET A 1 -27.18 12.03 25.47
C MET A 1 -25.68 12.17 25.17
N ALA A 2 -24.97 11.07 24.87
CA ALA A 2 -23.51 11.06 24.63
C ALA A 2 -23.07 10.21 23.42
N ALA A 3 -24.03 9.73 22.60
CA ALA A 3 -23.75 8.88 21.43
C ALA A 3 -23.53 9.66 20.12
N LEU A 4 -23.98 10.93 20.06
CA LEU A 4 -23.82 11.80 18.90
C LEU A 4 -22.36 12.19 18.58
N PRO A 5 -21.44 12.44 19.54
CA PRO A 5 -20.08 12.88 19.21
C PRO A 5 -19.21 11.76 18.61
N LEU A 6 -19.44 10.51 19.01
CA LEU A 6 -18.66 9.35 18.50
C LEU A 6 -19.06 8.98 17.07
N GLN A 7 -20.34 9.13 16.70
CA GLN A 7 -20.79 8.89 15.34
C GLN A 7 -20.27 9.95 14.37
N LEU A 8 -20.24 11.22 14.78
CA LEU A 8 -19.67 12.30 13.97
C LEU A 8 -18.16 12.08 13.71
N PHE A 9 -17.42 11.58 14.70
CA PHE A 9 -16.00 11.26 14.58
C PHE A 9 -15.73 10.14 13.57
N SER A 10 -16.55 9.08 13.60
CA SER A 10 -16.47 7.98 12.63
C SER A 10 -16.77 8.44 11.21
N VAL A 11 -17.80 9.28 11.02
CA VAL A 11 -18.15 9.84 9.71
C VAL A 11 -17.04 10.76 9.17
N LEU A 12 -16.44 11.60 10.02
CA LEU A 12 -15.29 12.43 9.64
C LEU A 12 -14.06 11.60 9.23
N LEU A 13 -13.80 10.48 9.92
CA LEU A 13 -12.68 9.59 9.61
C LEU A 13 -12.89 8.86 8.26
N VAL A 14 -14.11 8.42 7.97
CA VAL A 14 -14.45 7.77 6.69
C VAL A 14 -14.42 8.78 5.53
N LEU A 15 -14.95 9.99 5.72
CA LEU A 15 -14.90 11.05 4.70
C LEU A 15 -13.47 11.49 4.38
N SER A 16 -12.58 11.56 5.39
CA SER A 16 -11.15 11.84 5.21
C SER A 16 -10.45 10.75 4.37
N SER A 17 -10.77 9.48 4.62
CA SER A 17 -10.24 8.36 3.83
C SER A 17 -10.72 8.36 2.39
N CYS A 18 -11.95 8.82 2.11
CA CYS A 18 -12.47 8.93 0.75
C CYS A 18 -11.82 10.08 -0.05
N ILE A 19 -11.39 11.14 0.63
CA ILE A 19 -10.73 12.29 -0.02
C ILE A 19 -9.25 11.96 -0.30
N LEU A 20 -8.54 11.26 0.59
CA LEU A 20 -7.15 10.84 0.36
C LEU A 20 -7.00 9.60 -0.57
N GLY A 21 -8.03 8.75 -0.66
CA GLY A 21 -8.00 7.54 -1.50
C GLY A 21 -7.95 7.79 -3.02
N SER A 22 -8.16 9.04 -3.46
CA SER A 22 -8.12 9.43 -4.87
C SER A 22 -6.79 10.07 -5.30
N SER A 23 -5.82 10.21 -4.40
CA SER A 23 -4.53 10.83 -4.70
C SER A 23 -3.38 10.12 -4.01
N PHE A 24 -3.20 8.83 -4.32
CA PHE A 24 -1.83 8.38 -4.55
C PHE A 24 -1.42 8.96 -5.91
N PRO A 25 -0.40 9.82 -6.01
CA PRO A 25 0.17 10.17 -7.29
C PRO A 25 0.91 8.93 -7.80
N PHE A 26 0.16 8.01 -8.40
CA PHE A 26 0.72 7.11 -9.39
C PHE A 26 1.18 8.03 -10.52
N ILE A 27 2.49 8.21 -10.62
CA ILE A 27 3.20 9.05 -11.59
C ILE A 27 2.51 8.90 -12.95
N SER A 28 1.70 9.89 -13.30
CA SER A 28 1.01 9.97 -14.57
C SER A 28 1.89 10.77 -15.51
N ASP A 29 2.60 10.08 -16.40
CA ASP A 29 3.08 10.70 -17.62
C ASP A 29 1.91 10.69 -18.63
N HIS A 30 1.27 11.84 -18.81
CA HIS A 30 0.20 12.04 -19.81
C HIS A 30 0.83 12.30 -21.18
N SER A 31 0.98 11.24 -21.99
CA SER A 31 1.19 11.37 -23.43
C SER A 31 -0.15 11.25 -24.15
N HIS A 32 -0.64 12.36 -24.71
CA HIS A 32 -1.82 12.40 -25.58
C HIS A 32 -1.53 11.75 -26.94
N HIS A 33 -2.10 10.56 -27.22
CA HIS A 33 -2.22 10.05 -28.59
C HIS A 33 -3.61 9.45 -28.83
N ALA A 34 -4.26 9.93 -29.90
CA ALA A 34 -5.54 9.50 -30.40
C ALA A 34 -5.49 8.05 -30.97
N HIS A 35 -6.67 7.43 -31.04
CA HIS A 35 -6.99 6.02 -31.38
C HIS A 35 -6.97 5.07 -30.16
N ARG A 36 -8.15 4.89 -29.53
CA ARG A 36 -8.42 3.91 -28.46
C ARG A 36 -8.36 2.47 -29.02
N SER A 37 -7.15 1.96 -29.18
CA SER A 37 -6.87 0.55 -28.90
C SER A 37 -6.51 0.47 -27.42
N ALA A 38 -7.00 -0.52 -26.68
CA ALA A 38 -6.60 -0.69 -25.29
C ALA A 38 -5.07 -0.83 -25.23
N PRO A 39 -4.36 -0.09 -24.35
CA PRO A 39 -2.92 -0.29 -24.21
C PRO A 39 -2.66 -1.75 -23.85
N ALA A 40 -1.72 -2.39 -24.55
CA ALA A 40 -1.27 -3.71 -24.15
C ALA A 40 -0.76 -3.65 -22.70
N HIS A 41 -1.19 -4.60 -21.87
CA HIS A 41 -0.79 -4.63 -20.47
C HIS A 41 0.72 -4.89 -20.36
N ASP A 42 1.45 -4.06 -19.61
CA ASP A 42 2.86 -4.30 -19.30
C ASP A 42 2.97 -5.36 -18.19
N TYR A 43 2.98 -6.63 -18.59
CA TYR A 43 3.13 -7.75 -17.66
C TYR A 43 4.51 -7.78 -16.98
N ARG A 44 5.55 -7.15 -17.56
CA ARG A 44 6.88 -7.08 -16.95
C ARG A 44 6.83 -6.21 -15.70
N ASP A 45 6.21 -5.04 -15.81
CA ASP A 45 5.98 -4.13 -14.68
C ASP A 45 5.03 -4.75 -13.65
N ALA A 46 3.93 -5.36 -14.10
CA ALA A 46 2.97 -6.03 -13.22
C ALA A 46 3.61 -7.16 -12.40
N LEU A 47 4.44 -7.99 -13.04
CA LEU A 47 5.18 -9.06 -12.36
C LEU A 47 6.20 -8.50 -11.37
N SER A 48 6.95 -7.48 -11.78
CA SER A 48 7.95 -6.84 -10.92
C SER A 48 7.32 -6.26 -9.64
N LYS A 49 6.17 -5.61 -9.77
CA LYS A 49 5.39 -5.09 -8.62
C LYS A 49 4.78 -6.21 -7.77
N SER A 50 4.35 -7.30 -8.39
CA SER A 50 3.84 -8.47 -7.66
C SER A 50 4.92 -9.07 -6.76
N ILE A 51 6.16 -9.18 -7.24
CA ILE A 51 7.29 -9.63 -6.41
C ILE A 51 7.58 -8.62 -5.30
N LEU A 52 7.60 -7.32 -5.63
CA LEU A 52 7.82 -6.22 -4.69
C LEU A 52 6.80 -6.24 -3.52
N PHE A 53 5.55 -6.61 -3.80
CA PHE A 53 4.50 -6.76 -2.79
C PHE A 53 4.85 -7.83 -1.75
N PHE A 54 5.29 -9.01 -2.19
CA PHE A 54 5.69 -10.09 -1.28
C PHE A 54 6.98 -9.80 -0.54
N GLU A 55 7.94 -9.12 -1.17
CA GLU A 55 9.14 -8.61 -0.48
C GLU A 55 8.76 -7.67 0.66
N GLY A 56 7.74 -6.84 0.43
CA GLY A 56 7.10 -6.06 1.48
C GLY A 56 6.71 -6.96 2.64
N GLN A 57 5.88 -7.98 2.44
CA GLN A 57 5.27 -8.76 3.53
C GLN A 57 6.20 -9.62 4.41
N ARG A 58 7.52 -9.51 4.25
CA ARG A 58 8.48 -10.20 5.12
C ARG A 58 8.33 -9.79 6.59
N SER A 59 8.36 -10.78 7.48
CA SER A 59 8.49 -10.64 8.92
C SER A 59 9.92 -10.96 9.37
N GLY A 60 10.23 -10.73 10.64
CA GLY A 60 11.54 -11.05 11.20
C GLY A 60 12.58 -9.98 10.91
N ARG A 61 13.85 -10.40 10.89
CA ARG A 61 14.97 -9.52 10.59
C ARG A 61 15.09 -9.33 9.07
N LEU A 62 14.99 -8.08 8.63
CA LEU A 62 15.03 -7.74 7.22
C LEU A 62 16.48 -7.69 6.70
N PRO A 63 16.71 -8.07 5.43
CA PRO A 63 18.00 -7.89 4.76
C PRO A 63 18.40 -6.42 4.68
N ARG A 64 19.71 -6.14 4.70
CA ARG A 64 20.23 -4.75 4.63
C ARG A 64 20.03 -4.12 3.25
N ASP A 65 19.90 -4.94 2.22
CA ASP A 65 19.75 -4.60 0.81
C ASP A 65 18.27 -4.57 0.36
N GLN A 66 17.32 -4.51 1.30
CA GLN A 66 15.90 -4.43 0.93
C GLN A 66 15.57 -3.11 0.19
N ARG A 67 14.63 -3.21 -0.74
CA ARG A 67 14.22 -2.09 -1.61
C ARG A 67 13.22 -1.14 -0.95
N MET A 68 12.61 -1.53 0.17
CA MET A 68 11.58 -0.76 0.88
C MET A 68 12.15 -0.02 2.07
N SER A 69 12.37 1.29 1.94
CA SER A 69 12.88 2.15 3.02
C SER A 69 11.95 2.27 4.23
N TRP A 70 10.65 2.02 4.03
CA TRP A 70 9.62 2.14 5.07
C TRP A 70 9.44 0.86 5.89
N ARG A 71 10.00 -0.29 5.47
CA ARG A 71 9.96 -1.56 6.22
C ARG A 71 11.10 -1.61 7.23
N ARG A 72 10.86 -2.23 8.40
CA ARG A 72 11.87 -2.47 9.45
C ARG A 72 11.64 -3.84 10.09
N ASN A 73 12.65 -4.34 10.80
CA ASN A 73 12.56 -5.60 11.56
C ASN A 73 11.30 -5.65 12.43
N SER A 74 10.60 -6.76 12.37
CA SER A 74 9.35 -7.02 13.08
C SER A 74 9.33 -8.47 13.59
N ALA A 75 8.39 -8.83 14.47
CA ALA A 75 8.15 -10.22 14.87
C ALA A 75 9.41 -11.00 15.37
N LEU A 76 10.37 -10.32 15.99
CA LEU A 76 11.67 -10.93 16.37
C LEU A 76 11.57 -11.93 17.52
N SER A 77 10.52 -11.83 18.34
CA SER A 77 10.25 -12.71 19.47
C SER A 77 9.10 -13.68 19.19
N ASP A 78 8.61 -13.76 17.96
CA ASP A 78 7.53 -14.69 17.62
C ASP A 78 8.00 -16.12 17.88
N GLY A 79 7.22 -16.89 18.65
CA GLY A 79 7.56 -18.27 19.05
C GLY A 79 8.43 -18.40 20.31
N SER A 80 8.89 -17.30 20.94
CA SER A 80 9.81 -17.38 22.09
C SER A 80 9.20 -17.97 23.37
N LEU A 81 7.88 -17.97 23.50
CA LEU A 81 7.14 -18.51 24.66
C LEU A 81 6.62 -19.94 24.44
N MET A 82 6.90 -20.56 23.29
CA MET A 82 6.45 -21.92 22.97
C MET A 82 7.47 -23.01 23.38
N HIS A 83 8.49 -22.65 24.16
CA HIS A 83 9.53 -23.55 24.65
C HIS A 83 9.59 -23.51 26.18
#